data_AF-A0A2V9PW13-F1
#
_entry.id   AF-A0A2V9PW13-F1
#
_cell.length_a   1.000
_cell.length_b   1.000
_cell.length_c   1.000
_cell.angle_alpha   90.00
_cell.angle_beta   90.00
_cell.angle_gamma   90.00
#
_symmetry.space_group_name_H-M   'P 1'
#
loop_
_entity.id
_entity.type
_entity.pdbx_description
1 polymer ?
#
loop_
_entity_poly.entity_id
_entity_poly.type
_entity_poly.pdbx_seq_one_letter_code
_entity_poly.pdbx_strand_id
1 'polypeptide(L)'
;MPDPLQSAEFKLWNAHLFLQEMGNDLMPQSLTSPMAAAMESSGAIVGSPWQQGEFWAHLDAFLAMARSVPDVIQWWCGFDPYMKSADMKTWLSKISSAELNRRRQFQAKFERHCGRFRKLPLSRARRFSLHVRGTPAVSAKITGRWGMVYTGGPTEPLPSTEFRQIVARDDTALQWAATQSPTPLEAMPSDFRRMTAANRRVRTPLLRECQNYLRETEKLIQRARNIFQRVNGGSTVTPPPLI
;
A
#
# COMPACT_ATOMS: atom_id res chain seq x y z
N MET A 1 -30.60 -8.19 1.90
CA MET A 1 -29.83 -7.47 2.95
C MET A 1 -28.38 -7.46 2.52
N PRO A 2 -27.67 -6.32 2.56
CA PRO A 2 -26.26 -6.26 2.20
C PRO A 2 -25.43 -7.15 3.14
N ASP A 3 -24.44 -7.88 2.60
CA ASP A 3 -23.50 -8.66 3.42
C ASP A 3 -22.68 -7.67 4.28
N PRO A 4 -22.71 -7.78 5.62
CA PRO A 4 -22.01 -6.85 6.51
C PRO A 4 -20.49 -6.84 6.31
N LEU A 5 -19.92 -7.84 5.63
CA LEU A 5 -18.49 -7.87 5.29
C LEU A 5 -18.20 -7.40 3.86
N GLN A 6 -19.21 -7.13 3.03
CA GLN A 6 -19.03 -6.68 1.65
C GLN A 6 -18.21 -5.38 1.56
N SER A 7 -18.44 -4.43 2.48
CA SER A 7 -17.64 -3.20 2.52
C SER A 7 -16.17 -3.46 2.85
N ALA A 8 -15.87 -4.47 3.68
CA ALA A 8 -14.51 -4.87 4.00
C ALA A 8 -13.84 -5.59 2.81
N GLU A 9 -14.60 -6.41 2.08
CA GLU A 9 -14.14 -7.04 0.84
C GLU A 9 -13.86 -6.01 -0.27
N PHE A 10 -14.70 -4.99 -0.39
CA PHE A 10 -14.44 -3.89 -1.31
C PHE A 10 -13.13 -3.17 -0.99
N LYS A 11 -12.81 -2.97 0.30
CA LYS A 11 -11.51 -2.42 0.72
C LYS A 11 -10.35 -3.37 0.37
N LEU A 12 -10.53 -4.68 0.56
CA LEU A 12 -9.53 -5.68 0.16
C LEU A 12 -9.30 -5.70 -1.36
N TRP A 13 -10.37 -5.57 -2.16
CA TRP A 13 -10.29 -5.49 -3.62
C TRP A 13 -9.51 -4.25 -4.06
N ASN A 14 -9.81 -3.08 -3.50
CA ASN A 14 -9.03 -1.86 -3.79
C ASN A 14 -7.57 -2.00 -3.38
N ALA A 15 -7.28 -2.68 -2.25
CA ALA A 15 -5.91 -2.95 -1.86
C ALA A 15 -5.19 -3.89 -2.85
N HIS A 16 -5.88 -4.86 -3.46
CA HIS A 16 -5.31 -5.66 -4.55
C HIS A 16 -5.01 -4.79 -5.77
N LEU A 17 -5.97 -3.96 -6.18
CA LEU A 17 -5.83 -3.03 -7.31
C LEU A 17 -4.59 -2.15 -7.14
N PHE A 18 -4.45 -1.46 -6.00
CA PHE A 18 -3.31 -0.58 -5.79
C PHE A 18 -1.97 -1.32 -5.70
N LEU A 19 -1.95 -2.57 -5.24
CA LEU A 19 -0.73 -3.37 -5.30
C LEU A 19 -0.35 -3.74 -6.74
N GLN A 20 -1.35 -4.00 -7.59
CA GLN A 20 -1.14 -4.24 -9.02
C GLN A 20 -0.66 -2.98 -9.73
N GLU A 21 -1.27 -1.81 -9.45
CA GLU A 21 -0.83 -0.53 -10.01
C GLU A 21 0.60 -0.18 -9.60
N MET A 22 0.98 -0.42 -8.35
CA MET A 22 2.39 -0.31 -7.94
C MET A 22 3.33 -1.19 -8.78
N GLY A 23 2.86 -2.34 -9.28
CA GLY A 23 3.62 -3.18 -10.19
C GLY A 23 3.71 -2.58 -11.60
N ASN A 24 2.60 -2.02 -12.09
CA ASN A 24 2.52 -1.33 -13.38
C ASN A 24 3.43 -0.09 -13.42
N ASP A 25 3.52 0.66 -12.32
CA ASP A 25 4.35 1.86 -12.22
C ASP A 25 5.85 1.58 -12.39
N LEU A 26 6.26 0.34 -12.15
CA LEU A 26 7.64 -0.13 -12.31
C LEU A 26 7.92 -0.65 -13.72
N MET A 27 6.91 -0.77 -14.58
CA MET A 27 7.12 -1.21 -15.96
C MET A 27 7.65 -0.06 -16.82
N PRO A 28 8.71 -0.30 -17.63
CA PRO A 28 9.16 0.67 -18.62
C PRO A 28 8.02 1.11 -19.54
N GLN A 29 7.89 2.42 -19.80
CA GLN A 29 6.81 2.94 -20.64
C GLN A 29 6.92 2.48 -22.10
N SER A 30 8.13 2.21 -22.58
CA SER A 30 8.33 1.58 -23.89
C SER A 30 7.66 0.22 -24.05
N LEU A 31 7.42 -0.51 -22.95
CA LEU A 31 6.69 -1.78 -23.00
C LEU A 31 5.17 -1.60 -22.99
N THR A 32 4.67 -0.42 -22.58
CA THR A 32 3.24 -0.16 -22.40
C THR A 32 2.64 0.75 -23.47
N SER A 33 3.46 1.56 -24.15
CA SER A 33 3.02 2.51 -25.17
C SER A 33 3.92 2.49 -26.41
N PRO A 34 3.37 2.19 -27.62
CA PRO A 34 4.13 2.27 -28.87
C PRO A 34 4.71 3.67 -29.13
N MET A 35 4.01 4.72 -28.67
CA MET A 35 4.49 6.10 -28.79
C MET A 35 5.69 6.33 -27.87
N ALA A 36 5.65 5.83 -26.63
CA ALA A 36 6.80 5.89 -25.72
C ALA A 36 8.00 5.14 -26.28
N ALA A 37 7.79 3.96 -26.87
CA ALA A 37 8.85 3.20 -27.54
C ALA A 37 9.45 3.97 -28.73
N ALA A 38 8.63 4.66 -29.52
CA ALA A 38 9.10 5.51 -30.61
C ALA A 38 9.88 6.73 -30.11
N MET A 39 9.46 7.33 -28.99
CA MET A 39 10.19 8.44 -28.37
C MET A 39 11.54 7.95 -27.80
N GLU A 40 11.56 6.84 -27.07
CA GLU A 40 12.81 6.25 -26.56
C GLU A 40 13.78 5.86 -27.68
N SER A 41 13.27 5.32 -28.81
CA SER A 41 14.12 4.97 -29.95
C SER A 41 14.74 6.19 -30.65
N SER A 42 14.12 7.36 -30.54
CA SER A 42 14.70 8.63 -30.97
C SER A 42 15.74 9.22 -30.01
N GLY A 43 15.99 8.55 -28.87
CA GLY A 43 16.90 9.03 -27.83
C GLY A 43 16.25 9.99 -26.82
N ALA A 44 14.93 10.17 -26.86
CA ALA A 44 14.19 10.95 -25.86
C ALA A 44 14.05 10.17 -24.55
N ILE A 45 14.13 10.87 -23.42
CA ILE A 45 13.91 10.28 -22.10
C ILE A 45 12.41 10.30 -21.82
N VAL A 46 11.79 9.13 -21.79
CA VAL A 46 10.40 8.98 -21.34
C VAL A 46 10.41 8.79 -19.83
N GLY A 47 9.69 9.65 -19.11
CA GLY A 47 9.65 9.60 -17.64
C GLY A 47 8.97 8.32 -17.16
N SER A 48 9.52 7.70 -16.12
CA SER A 48 8.92 6.51 -15.53
C SER A 48 7.87 6.88 -14.46
N PRO A 49 6.68 6.24 -14.44
CA PRO A 49 5.61 6.55 -13.47
C PRO A 49 6.08 6.52 -12.01
N TRP A 50 6.96 5.58 -11.64
CA TRP A 50 7.48 5.50 -10.28
C TRP A 50 8.34 6.71 -9.88
N GLN A 51 9.01 7.36 -10.85
CA GLN A 51 9.80 8.57 -10.61
C GLN A 51 8.92 9.81 -10.47
N GLN A 52 7.76 9.82 -11.15
CA GLN A 52 6.80 10.93 -11.11
C GLN A 52 5.91 10.92 -9.86
N GLY A 53 6.06 9.90 -9.01
CA GLY A 53 5.40 9.81 -7.72
C GLY A 53 4.15 8.93 -7.69
N GLU A 54 3.74 8.35 -8.82
CA GLU A 54 2.56 7.48 -8.92
C GLU A 54 2.72 6.24 -8.01
N PHE A 55 3.89 5.61 -8.04
CA PHE A 55 4.21 4.47 -7.16
C PHE A 55 4.02 4.80 -5.67
N TRP A 56 4.41 6.00 -5.24
CA TRP A 56 4.28 6.40 -3.84
C TRP A 56 2.82 6.70 -3.48
N ALA A 57 2.04 7.26 -4.41
CA ALA A 57 0.61 7.49 -4.24
C ALA A 57 -0.15 6.16 -4.15
N HIS A 58 0.11 5.22 -5.06
CA HIS A 58 -0.48 3.88 -5.01
C HIS A 58 -0.09 3.12 -3.75
N LEU A 59 1.16 3.26 -3.25
CA LEU A 59 1.56 2.70 -1.97
C LEU A 59 0.77 3.28 -0.78
N ASP A 60 0.57 4.60 -0.71
CA ASP A 60 -0.23 5.17 0.38
C ASP A 60 -1.71 4.74 0.29
N ALA A 61 -2.27 4.70 -0.92
CA ALA A 61 -3.62 4.21 -1.16
C ALA A 61 -3.77 2.74 -0.76
N PHE A 62 -2.82 1.88 -1.14
CA PHE A 62 -2.74 0.48 -0.70
C PHE A 62 -2.77 0.37 0.82
N LEU A 63 -1.89 1.12 1.50
CA LEU A 63 -1.78 1.11 2.96
C LEU A 63 -3.07 1.61 3.62
N ALA A 64 -3.70 2.64 3.06
CA ALA A 64 -4.96 3.19 3.56
C ALA A 64 -6.10 2.15 3.43
N MET A 65 -6.25 1.51 2.27
CA MET A 65 -7.31 0.53 2.02
C MET A 65 -7.14 -0.70 2.91
N ALA A 66 -5.97 -1.35 2.89
CA ALA A 66 -5.72 -2.55 3.68
C ALA A 66 -5.80 -2.30 5.20
N ARG A 67 -5.31 -1.14 5.68
CA ARG A 67 -5.38 -0.81 7.10
C ARG A 67 -6.80 -0.51 7.57
N SER A 68 -7.69 -0.03 6.70
CA SER A 68 -9.08 0.29 7.05
C SER A 68 -9.96 -0.93 7.28
N VAL A 69 -9.61 -2.09 6.72
CA VAL A 69 -10.38 -3.35 6.82
C VAL A 69 -10.81 -3.71 8.25
N PRO A 70 -9.91 -3.83 9.26
CA PRO A 70 -10.32 -4.10 10.63
C PRO A 70 -11.34 -3.09 11.17
N ASP A 71 -11.18 -1.81 10.83
CA ASP A 71 -12.02 -0.75 11.36
C ASP A 71 -13.42 -0.79 10.70
N VAL A 72 -13.49 -1.07 9.40
CA VAL A 72 -14.76 -1.33 8.69
C VAL A 72 -15.50 -2.54 9.26
N ILE A 73 -14.79 -3.64 9.54
CA ILE A 73 -15.38 -4.84 10.15
C ILE A 73 -15.93 -4.52 11.54
N GLN A 74 -15.16 -3.80 12.37
CA GLN A 74 -15.61 -3.39 13.71
C GLN A 74 -16.83 -2.48 13.63
N TRP A 75 -16.88 -1.57 12.65
CA TRP A 75 -18.02 -0.68 12.44
C TRP A 75 -19.30 -1.44 12.06
N TRP A 76 -19.19 -2.43 11.17
CA TRP A 76 -20.34 -3.19 10.66
C TRP A 76 -20.82 -4.27 11.62
N CYS A 77 -19.91 -5.02 12.23
CA CYS A 77 -20.22 -6.24 12.99
C CYS A 77 -20.03 -6.06 14.50
N GLY A 78 -19.23 -5.08 14.92
CA GLY A 78 -18.84 -4.89 16.30
C GLY A 78 -19.69 -3.88 17.06
N PHE A 79 -19.16 -3.52 18.22
CA PHE A 79 -19.65 -2.44 19.07
C PHE A 79 -18.45 -1.56 19.41
N ASP A 80 -18.46 -0.31 18.94
CA ASP A 80 -17.43 0.67 19.28
C ASP A 80 -17.95 1.58 20.41
N PRO A 81 -17.42 1.43 21.64
CA PRO A 81 -17.84 2.25 22.78
C PRO A 81 -17.41 3.72 22.65
N TYR A 82 -16.49 4.04 21.74
CA TYR A 82 -15.96 5.39 21.54
C TYR A 82 -16.67 6.15 20.42
N MET A 83 -17.78 5.61 19.89
CA MET A 83 -18.62 6.28 18.90
C MET A 83 -19.17 7.61 19.43
N LYS A 84 -18.73 8.72 18.83
CA LYS A 84 -19.15 10.07 19.21
C LYS A 84 -20.30 10.63 18.38
N SER A 85 -20.59 10.08 17.20
CA SER A 85 -21.63 10.64 16.31
C SER A 85 -23.05 10.44 16.86
N ALA A 86 -23.87 11.48 16.76
CA ALA A 86 -25.26 11.49 17.25
C ALA A 86 -26.13 10.45 16.50
N ASP A 87 -25.92 10.33 15.19
CA ASP A 87 -26.64 9.36 14.35
C ASP A 87 -26.37 7.93 14.77
N MET A 88 -25.12 7.64 15.17
CA MET A 88 -24.73 6.29 15.57
C MET A 88 -25.26 5.93 16.96
N LYS A 89 -25.30 6.90 17.88
CA LYS A 89 -25.98 6.72 19.19
C LYS A 89 -27.46 6.44 19.00
N THR A 90 -28.11 7.19 18.11
CA THR A 90 -29.54 7.02 17.76
C THR A 90 -29.80 5.69 17.07
N TRP A 91 -28.89 5.24 16.22
CA TRP A 91 -28.97 3.93 15.60
C TRP A 91 -28.80 2.81 16.63
N LEU A 92 -27.79 2.89 17.50
CA LEU A 92 -27.56 1.91 18.57
C LEU A 92 -28.77 1.78 19.51
N SER A 93 -29.47 2.88 19.81
CA SER A 93 -30.69 2.84 20.63
C SER A 93 -31.89 2.19 19.93
N LYS A 94 -31.88 2.08 18.59
CA LYS A 94 -32.92 1.41 17.81
C LYS A 94 -32.68 -0.11 17.67
N ILE A 95 -31.49 -0.60 17.99
CA ILE A 95 -31.14 -2.01 17.89
C ILE A 95 -31.63 -2.76 19.13
N SER A 96 -32.14 -3.99 18.94
CA SER A 96 -32.55 -4.84 20.05
C SER A 96 -31.38 -5.17 21.00
N SER A 97 -31.70 -5.37 22.29
CA SER A 97 -30.71 -5.80 23.30
C SER A 97 -30.02 -7.11 22.90
N ALA A 98 -30.74 -8.02 22.24
CA ALA A 98 -30.20 -9.27 21.73
C ALA A 98 -29.13 -9.05 20.64
N GLU A 99 -29.38 -8.18 19.66
CA GLU A 99 -28.38 -7.84 18.64
C GLU A 99 -27.18 -7.07 19.23
N LEU A 100 -27.42 -6.14 20.17
CA LEU A 100 -26.32 -5.47 20.87
C LEU A 100 -25.41 -6.47 21.59
N ASN A 101 -25.98 -7.48 22.25
CA ASN A 101 -25.21 -8.54 22.89
C ASN A 101 -24.41 -9.37 21.87
N ARG A 102 -25.01 -9.71 20.72
CA ARG A 102 -24.29 -10.38 19.61
C ARG A 102 -23.12 -9.53 19.10
N ARG A 103 -23.32 -8.23 18.85
CA ARG A 103 -22.26 -7.31 18.42
C ARG A 103 -21.11 -7.20 19.43
N ARG A 104 -21.42 -7.14 20.73
CA ARG A 104 -20.40 -7.16 21.80
C ARG A 104 -19.63 -8.48 21.83
N GLN A 105 -20.32 -9.62 21.68
CA GLN A 105 -19.66 -10.93 21.60
C GLN A 105 -18.76 -11.06 20.36
N PHE A 106 -19.21 -10.54 19.21
CA PHE A 106 -18.38 -10.45 18.01
C PHE A 106 -17.13 -9.61 18.28
N GLN A 107 -17.31 -8.39 18.81
CA GLN A 107 -16.20 -7.48 19.11
C GLN A 107 -15.16 -8.13 20.04
N ALA A 108 -15.61 -8.75 21.14
CA ALA A 108 -14.74 -9.41 22.10
C ALA A 108 -13.89 -10.53 21.45
N LYS A 109 -14.49 -11.32 20.56
CA LYS A 109 -13.78 -12.39 19.82
C LYS A 109 -12.85 -11.83 18.74
N PHE A 110 -13.24 -10.74 18.09
CA PHE A 110 -12.50 -10.15 16.96
C PHE A 110 -11.33 -9.26 17.41
N GLU A 111 -11.42 -8.61 18.57
CA GLU A 111 -10.42 -7.65 19.07
C GLU A 111 -9.00 -8.24 19.11
N ARG A 112 -8.85 -9.50 19.52
CA ARG A 112 -7.54 -10.18 19.52
C ARG A 112 -6.92 -10.25 18.12
N HIS A 113 -7.74 -10.47 17.10
CA HIS A 113 -7.29 -10.54 15.71
C HIS A 113 -6.94 -9.14 15.17
N CYS A 114 -7.76 -8.13 15.47
CA CYS A 114 -7.45 -6.72 15.19
C CYS A 114 -6.13 -6.29 15.83
N GLY A 115 -5.94 -6.57 17.11
CA GLY A 115 -4.73 -6.21 17.85
C GLY A 115 -3.47 -6.85 17.27
N ARG A 116 -3.56 -8.08 16.75
CA ARG A 116 -2.46 -8.74 16.03
C ARG A 116 -2.19 -8.08 14.68
N PHE A 117 -3.24 -7.81 13.90
CA PHE A 117 -3.13 -7.17 12.60
C PHE A 117 -2.52 -5.76 12.72
N ARG A 118 -2.98 -4.93 13.66
CA ARG A 118 -2.47 -3.58 13.91
C ARG A 118 -0.99 -3.53 14.32
N LYS A 119 -0.41 -4.66 14.78
CA LYS A 119 1.01 -4.77 15.13
C LYS A 119 1.90 -5.08 13.92
N LEU A 120 1.32 -5.41 12.76
CA LEU A 120 2.08 -5.68 11.55
C LEU A 120 2.89 -4.44 11.11
N PRO A 121 4.08 -4.62 10.51
CA PRO A 121 4.96 -3.50 10.17
C PRO A 121 4.30 -2.44 9.27
N LEU A 122 3.50 -2.85 8.28
CA LEU A 122 2.83 -1.92 7.37
C LEU A 122 1.68 -1.14 8.03
N SER A 123 1.03 -1.71 9.06
CA SER A 123 0.08 -0.93 9.87
C SER A 123 0.76 0.22 10.59
N ARG A 124 2.01 0.04 11.04
CA ARG A 124 2.82 1.12 11.61
C ARG A 124 3.29 2.10 10.53
N ALA A 125 3.68 1.60 9.36
CA ALA A 125 4.08 2.46 8.23
C ALA A 125 2.96 3.44 7.86
N ARG A 126 1.70 2.99 7.82
CA ARG A 126 0.54 3.87 7.61
C ARG A 126 0.37 4.93 8.69
N ARG A 127 0.60 4.59 9.96
CA ARG A 127 0.55 5.58 11.05
C ARG A 127 1.60 6.68 10.82
N PHE A 128 2.81 6.30 10.37
CA PHE A 128 3.84 7.27 10.04
C PHE A 128 3.47 8.13 8.83
N SER A 129 2.92 7.55 7.75
CA SER A 129 2.51 8.33 6.57
C SER A 129 1.38 9.29 6.91
N LEU A 130 0.34 8.84 7.64
CA LEU A 130 -0.84 9.65 7.91
C LEU A 130 -0.65 10.71 9.00
N HIS A 131 0.07 10.38 10.08
CA HIS A 131 0.01 11.16 11.31
C HIS A 131 1.36 11.71 11.79
N VAL A 132 2.48 11.34 11.16
CA VAL A 132 3.81 11.72 11.68
C VAL A 132 4.66 12.45 10.64
N ARG A 133 4.84 11.88 9.45
CA ARG A 133 5.79 12.39 8.45
C ARG A 133 5.16 12.79 7.11
N GLY A 134 3.88 12.49 6.88
CA GLY A 134 3.23 12.69 5.59
C GLY A 134 3.61 11.63 4.53
N THR A 135 4.66 10.85 4.77
CA THR A 135 5.18 9.86 3.82
C THR A 135 5.51 8.52 4.48
N PRO A 136 5.37 7.39 3.74
CA PRO A 136 5.71 6.08 4.27
C PRO A 136 7.23 5.93 4.44
N ALA A 137 7.68 5.23 5.49
CA ALA A 137 9.10 5.00 5.77
C ALA A 137 9.70 3.92 4.84
N VAL A 138 9.88 4.29 3.58
CA VAL A 138 10.34 3.42 2.48
C VAL A 138 11.47 4.12 1.73
N SER A 139 12.43 3.33 1.26
CA SER A 139 13.54 3.81 0.43
C SER A 139 13.67 2.93 -0.80
N ALA A 140 14.02 3.54 -1.93
CA ALA A 140 14.49 2.87 -3.12
C ALA A 140 16.03 2.88 -3.15
N LYS A 141 16.63 1.73 -3.43
CA LYS A 141 18.07 1.61 -3.71
C LYS A 141 18.24 0.90 -5.04
N ILE A 142 18.47 1.69 -6.09
CA ILE A 142 18.56 1.21 -7.47
C ILE A 142 20.04 1.13 -7.85
N THR A 143 20.43 0.04 -8.50
CA THR A 143 21.77 -0.12 -9.05
C THR A 143 21.67 0.05 -10.56
N GLY A 144 22.25 1.13 -11.07
CA GLY A 144 22.26 1.42 -12.49
C GLY A 144 23.16 0.46 -13.28
N ARG A 145 23.03 0.47 -14.61
CA ARG A 145 23.82 -0.36 -15.56
C ARG A 145 25.33 -0.22 -15.36
N TRP A 146 25.79 0.92 -14.86
CA TRP A 146 27.22 1.19 -14.62
C TRP A 146 27.69 0.84 -13.20
N GLY A 147 26.87 0.15 -12.40
CA GLY A 147 27.19 -0.22 -11.01
C GLY A 147 27.07 0.93 -10.01
N MET A 148 26.68 2.12 -10.46
CA MET A 148 26.36 3.26 -9.58
C MET A 148 25.07 2.98 -8.81
N VAL A 149 25.09 3.32 -7.52
CA VAL A 149 23.96 3.09 -6.61
C VAL A 149 23.26 4.41 -6.34
N TYR A 150 21.98 4.48 -6.70
CA TYR A 150 21.11 5.62 -6.42
C TYR A 150 20.19 5.26 -5.26
N THR A 151 20.17 6.12 -4.24
CA THR A 151 19.29 5.95 -3.06
C THR A 151 18.37 7.14 -2.95
N GLY A 152 17.09 6.88 -2.72
CA GLY A 152 16.08 7.91 -2.54
C GLY A 152 14.79 7.35 -1.96
N GLY A 153 13.70 8.10 -2.06
CA GLY A 153 12.40 7.72 -1.53
C GLY A 153 11.32 8.76 -1.84
N PRO A 154 10.17 8.69 -1.15
CA PRO A 154 9.04 9.57 -1.42
C PRO A 154 9.35 11.07 -1.28
N THR A 155 10.35 11.43 -0.46
CA THR A 155 10.77 12.82 -0.22
C THR A 155 12.12 13.17 -0.85
N GLU A 156 12.82 12.18 -1.40
CA GLU A 156 14.18 12.33 -1.93
C GLU A 156 14.15 11.75 -3.34
N PRO A 157 13.91 12.59 -4.37
CA PRO A 157 13.76 12.11 -5.73
C PRO A 157 15.06 11.49 -6.23
N LEU A 158 14.92 10.41 -6.97
CA LEU A 158 16.01 9.79 -7.70
C LEU A 158 16.15 10.48 -9.06
N PRO A 159 17.36 10.55 -9.64
CA PRO A 159 17.53 11.11 -10.97
C PRO A 159 16.77 10.28 -11.99
N SER A 160 16.21 10.95 -13.01
CA SER A 160 15.50 10.28 -14.10
C SER A 160 16.42 9.42 -14.96
N THR A 161 17.71 9.77 -15.01
CA THR A 161 18.72 9.14 -15.84
C THR A 161 19.94 8.73 -15.03
N GLU A 162 20.63 7.72 -15.54
CA GLU A 162 21.94 7.36 -15.04
C GLU A 162 23.00 8.34 -15.53
N PHE A 163 23.89 8.75 -14.62
CA PHE A 163 25.05 9.53 -14.99
C PHE A 163 26.27 8.62 -15.10
N ARG A 164 26.99 8.66 -16.22
CA ARG A 164 28.33 8.09 -16.34
C ARG A 164 29.33 9.21 -16.12
N GLN A 165 30.17 9.09 -15.10
CA GLN A 165 31.28 10.03 -14.95
C GLN A 165 32.37 9.65 -15.97
N ILE A 166 32.27 10.19 -17.17
CA ILE A 166 33.23 9.92 -18.25
C ILE A 166 34.38 10.91 -18.12
N VAL A 167 35.54 10.43 -17.66
CA VAL A 167 36.79 11.21 -17.71
C VAL A 167 37.43 10.94 -19.07
N ALA A 168 37.00 11.69 -20.07
CA ALA A 168 37.29 11.38 -21.47
C ALA A 168 38.78 11.43 -21.85
N ARG A 169 39.58 12.32 -21.22
CA ARG A 169 41.01 12.57 -21.57
C ARG A 169 41.25 12.44 -23.09
N ASP A 170 42.29 11.73 -23.52
CA ASP A 170 42.69 11.55 -24.91
C ASP A 170 42.08 10.29 -25.56
N ASP A 171 41.13 9.61 -24.90
CA ASP A 171 40.50 8.40 -25.45
C ASP A 171 39.25 8.74 -26.27
N THR A 172 39.36 8.61 -27.59
CA THR A 172 38.31 8.88 -28.56
C THR A 172 37.05 8.03 -28.33
N ALA A 173 37.19 6.81 -27.80
CA ALA A 173 36.05 5.96 -27.49
C ALA A 173 35.26 6.49 -26.28
N LEU A 174 35.95 7.08 -25.30
CA LEU A 174 35.29 7.74 -24.17
C LEU A 174 34.65 9.07 -24.57
N GLN A 175 35.25 9.82 -25.49
CA GLN A 175 34.65 11.03 -26.06
C GLN A 175 33.35 10.71 -26.80
N TRP A 176 33.32 9.66 -27.62
CA TRP A 176 32.09 9.18 -28.28
C TRP A 176 31.04 8.67 -27.28
N ALA A 177 31.48 7.99 -26.22
CA ALA A 177 30.55 7.56 -25.17
C ALA A 177 29.90 8.75 -24.44
N ALA A 178 30.58 9.90 -24.37
CA ALA A 178 30.04 11.12 -23.76
C ALA A 178 28.97 11.82 -24.61
N THR A 179 28.90 11.51 -25.91
CA THR A 179 27.85 12.04 -26.81
C THR A 179 26.61 11.14 -26.87
N GLN A 180 26.61 10.00 -26.18
CA GLN A 180 25.43 9.11 -26.13
C GLN A 180 24.33 9.73 -25.28
N SER A 181 23.07 9.53 -25.68
CA SER A 181 21.91 9.95 -24.90
C SER A 181 21.93 9.32 -23.50
N PRO A 182 21.53 10.07 -22.46
CA PRO A 182 21.42 9.53 -21.11
C PRO A 182 20.49 8.30 -21.08
N THR A 183 20.90 7.24 -20.39
CA THR A 183 20.05 6.06 -20.21
C THR A 183 19.08 6.31 -19.05
N PRO A 184 17.78 5.98 -19.19
CA PRO A 184 16.84 6.03 -18.08
C PRO A 184 17.27 5.16 -16.91
N LEU A 185 17.03 5.61 -15.69
CA LEU A 185 17.23 4.79 -14.49
C LEU A 185 16.04 3.83 -14.33
N GLU A 186 16.27 2.54 -14.52
CA GLU A 186 15.24 1.51 -14.37
C GLU A 186 15.19 0.97 -12.94
N ALA A 187 13.98 0.82 -12.39
CA ALA A 187 13.78 0.29 -11.05
C ALA A 187 13.16 -1.10 -11.09
N MET A 188 13.68 -2.01 -10.27
CA MET A 188 13.12 -3.34 -10.10
C MET A 188 12.31 -3.44 -8.80
N PRO A 189 11.31 -4.34 -8.72
CA PRO A 189 10.60 -4.63 -7.48
C PRO A 189 11.48 -4.87 -6.24
N SER A 190 12.68 -5.42 -6.43
CA SER A 190 13.68 -5.71 -5.38
C SER A 190 14.38 -4.47 -4.80
N ASP A 191 14.30 -3.34 -5.49
CA ASP A 191 15.01 -2.10 -5.16
C ASP A 191 14.27 -1.30 -4.08
N PHE A 192 12.96 -1.54 -3.96
CA PHE A 192 12.09 -0.89 -2.98
C PHE A 192 12.07 -1.65 -1.67
N ARG A 193 12.43 -0.97 -0.59
CA ARG A 193 12.57 -1.59 0.72
C ARG A 193 11.94 -0.76 1.82
N ARG A 194 11.25 -1.44 2.74
CA ARG A 194 10.75 -0.77 3.94
C ARG A 194 11.89 -0.55 4.93
N MET A 195 11.92 0.63 5.52
CA MET A 195 12.85 0.99 6.59
C MET A 195 12.22 0.67 7.94
N THR A 196 12.98 0.04 8.85
CA THR A 196 12.57 -0.17 10.25
C THR A 196 13.11 0.95 11.13
N ALA A 197 12.28 1.45 12.05
CA ALA A 197 12.64 2.53 12.98
C ALA A 197 13.75 2.14 13.97
N ALA A 198 13.87 0.85 14.30
CA ALA A 198 14.80 0.37 15.33
C ALA A 198 16.25 0.25 14.84
N ASN A 199 16.47 0.09 13.53
CA ASN A 199 17.79 0.01 12.93
C ASN A 199 17.60 0.13 11.42
N ARG A 200 18.08 1.23 10.80
CA ARG A 200 18.09 1.47 9.34
C ARG A 200 18.80 0.37 8.48
N ARG A 201 19.06 -0.79 9.08
CA ARG A 201 19.77 -1.97 8.56
C ARG A 201 18.83 -3.10 8.14
N VAL A 202 17.65 -3.28 8.76
CA VAL A 202 16.72 -4.35 8.32
C VAL A 202 15.89 -3.85 7.16
N ARG A 203 16.22 -4.38 5.98
CA ARG A 203 15.71 -3.98 4.66
C ARG A 203 14.93 -5.13 4.04
N THR A 204 13.64 -5.22 4.35
CA THR A 204 12.74 -6.20 3.72
C THR A 204 12.27 -5.67 2.36
N PRO A 205 12.15 -6.53 1.33
CA PRO A 205 11.52 -6.15 0.06
C PRO A 205 10.09 -5.67 0.27
N LEU A 206 9.79 -4.45 -0.19
CA LEU A 206 8.52 -3.78 0.08
C LEU A 206 7.33 -4.52 -0.51
N LEU A 207 7.37 -4.84 -1.80
CA LEU A 207 6.28 -5.50 -2.50
C LEU A 207 5.94 -6.86 -1.89
N ARG A 208 6.95 -7.62 -1.43
CA ARG A 208 6.75 -8.87 -0.69
C ARG A 208 6.06 -8.65 0.66
N GLU A 209 6.41 -7.58 1.37
CA GLU A 209 5.69 -7.21 2.60
C GLU A 209 4.25 -6.80 2.31
N CYS A 210 3.99 -6.05 1.22
CA CYS A 210 2.63 -5.69 0.81
C CYS A 210 1.78 -6.94 0.51
N GLN A 211 2.33 -7.90 -0.24
CA GLN A 211 1.69 -9.19 -0.50
C GLN A 211 1.40 -9.96 0.80
N ASN A 212 2.35 -9.99 1.75
CA ASN A 212 2.12 -10.60 3.06
C ASN A 212 1.00 -9.90 3.83
N TYR A 213 0.95 -8.58 3.77
CA TYR A 213 -0.06 -7.78 4.44
C TYR A 213 -1.46 -7.98 3.85
N LEU A 214 -1.58 -8.12 2.53
CA LEU A 214 -2.83 -8.55 1.87
C LEU A 214 -3.28 -9.91 2.36
N ARG A 215 -2.39 -10.91 2.39
CA ARG A 215 -2.72 -12.26 2.90
C ARG A 215 -3.18 -12.24 4.35
N GLU A 216 -2.58 -11.40 5.20
CA GLU A 216 -3.07 -11.23 6.58
C GLU A 216 -4.42 -10.49 6.65
N THR A 217 -4.70 -9.60 5.69
CA THR A 217 -5.98 -8.90 5.56
C THR A 217 -7.09 -9.87 5.13
N GLU A 218 -6.85 -10.73 4.15
CA GLU A 218 -7.75 -11.82 3.75
C GLU A 218 -8.07 -12.75 4.91
N LYS A 219 -7.03 -13.21 5.63
CA LYS A 219 -7.21 -14.04 6.84
C LYS A 219 -8.05 -13.32 7.89
N LEU A 220 -7.92 -12.00 8.01
CA LEU A 220 -8.71 -11.22 8.96
C LEU A 220 -10.19 -11.19 8.58
N ILE A 221 -10.50 -10.94 7.30
CA ILE A 221 -11.88 -10.99 6.78
C ILE A 221 -12.47 -12.39 6.98
N GLN A 222 -11.72 -13.45 6.64
CA GLN A 222 -12.21 -14.82 6.81
C GLN A 222 -12.47 -15.16 8.28
N ARG A 223 -11.61 -14.69 9.19
CA ARG A 223 -11.84 -14.83 10.65
C ARG A 223 -13.07 -14.06 11.09
N ALA A 224 -13.27 -12.84 10.61
CA ALA A 224 -14.46 -12.05 10.88
C ALA A 224 -15.73 -12.78 10.42
N ARG A 225 -15.73 -13.33 9.20
CA ARG A 225 -16.84 -14.14 8.67
C ARG A 225 -17.17 -15.32 9.58
N ASN A 226 -16.16 -16.08 9.98
CA ASN A 226 -16.34 -17.24 10.86
C ASN A 226 -16.91 -16.83 12.24
N ILE A 227 -16.42 -15.71 12.82
CA ILE A 227 -16.93 -15.20 14.10
C ILE A 227 -18.37 -14.71 13.92
N PHE A 228 -18.64 -13.97 12.85
CA PHE A 228 -19.95 -13.41 12.54
C PHE A 228 -20.99 -14.51 12.38
N GLN A 229 -20.70 -15.57 11.62
CA GLN A 229 -21.58 -16.71 11.45
C GLN A 229 -21.86 -17.42 12.78
N ARG A 230 -20.84 -17.65 13.61
CA ARG A 230 -20.98 -18.31 14.93
C ARG A 230 -21.79 -17.50 15.93
N VAL A 231 -21.70 -16.17 15.87
CA VAL A 231 -22.37 -15.28 16.83
C VAL A 231 -23.79 -14.95 16.39
N ASN A 232 -24.01 -14.78 15.08
CA ASN A 232 -25.30 -14.37 14.55
C ASN A 232 -26.17 -15.54 14.11
N GLY A 233 -25.63 -16.73 13.84
CA GLY A 233 -26.43 -17.92 13.52
C GLY A 233 -27.44 -17.73 12.38
N GLY A 234 -27.17 -16.80 11.45
CA GLY A 234 -28.08 -16.44 10.36
C GLY A 234 -29.15 -15.40 10.71
N SER A 235 -29.28 -14.94 11.97
CA SER A 235 -30.23 -13.86 12.28
C SER A 235 -29.77 -12.53 11.67
N THR A 236 -30.74 -11.75 11.23
CA THR A 236 -30.54 -10.45 10.60
C THR A 236 -29.74 -9.51 11.52
N VAL A 237 -28.91 -8.68 10.89
CA VAL A 237 -28.10 -7.66 11.54
C VAL A 237 -28.47 -6.33 10.90
N THR A 238 -28.84 -5.34 11.70
CA THR A 238 -29.23 -4.03 11.20
C THR A 238 -27.98 -3.31 10.66
N PRO A 239 -27.97 -2.80 9.42
CA PRO A 239 -26.82 -2.05 8.92
C PRO A 239 -26.65 -0.74 9.69
N PRO A 240 -25.40 -0.26 9.90
CA PRO A 240 -25.14 1.08 10.43
C PRO A 240 -25.64 2.16 9.45
N PRO A 241 -25.90 3.39 9.91
CA PRO A 241 -26.34 4.49 9.05
C PRO A 241 -25.25 4.84 8.02
N LEU A 242 -25.69 5.20 6.81
CA LEU A 242 -24.84 5.86 5.82
C LEU A 242 -24.70 7.31 6.29
N ILE A 243 -23.50 7.68 6.75
CA ILE A 243 -23.15 9.06 7.13
C ILE A 243 -22.57 9.76 5.91
#